data_AF-A0A2S0VVR9-F1
#
_entry.id   AF-A0A2S0VVR9-F1
#
_cell.length_a   1.000
_cell.length_b   1.000
_cell.length_c   1.000
_cell.angle_alpha   90.00
_cell.angle_beta   90.00
_cell.angle_gamma   90.00
#
_symmetry.space_group_name_H-M   'P 1'
#
loop_
_entity.id
_entity.type
_entity.pdbx_description
1 polymer ?
#
loop_
_entity_poly.entity_id
_entity_poly.type
_entity_poly.pdbx_seq_one_letter_code
_entity_poly.pdbx_strand_id
1 'polypeptide(L)'
;MKLKLNTVALSVLLVSLGANADNNKLANFDQSAAQVNNAKKYELNGEIKINDAGEITEHSSLPEYMRGLDTAEFEQIMAKALEDYYLTGEYNFPIAPGDELWGKLSLSQRVQVSTVPEEVLSVISTEQLVELLQENPNASNMLAYNSIEEGFSKTSGKSNVMAELVKRQDNTDVLVKKYSETNVDKPVPGQKLRKSKAFKQSLLELALSHPEIFEVASKDHRLLTKFAAKLEKKLANNDDYMPHDLKASEVFLKKALTQNGYLGAKANSEYAQIADQLLPKDAKKGADGKVQLTYKQYLRWLAKIGKKNANNIKEGK
;
A
#
# COMPACT_ATOMS: atom_id res chain seq x y z
N MET A 1 11.12 42.86 -14.76
CA MET A 1 11.17 42.68 -13.29
C MET A 1 11.08 41.18 -13.01
N LYS A 2 12.16 40.56 -12.49
CA LYS A 2 12.25 39.11 -12.29
C LYS A 2 11.55 38.72 -10.98
N LEU A 3 10.43 38.02 -11.06
CA LEU A 3 9.82 37.33 -9.92
C LEU A 3 10.23 35.86 -9.95
N LYS A 4 11.02 35.46 -8.94
CA LYS A 4 11.32 34.05 -8.62
C LYS A 4 10.03 33.41 -8.12
N LEU A 5 9.45 32.47 -8.87
CA LEU A 5 8.43 31.57 -8.34
C LEU A 5 9.08 30.43 -7.54
N ASN A 6 8.50 30.17 -6.38
CA ASN A 6 9.00 29.34 -5.29
C ASN A 6 9.17 27.85 -5.67
N THR A 7 10.27 27.27 -5.18
CA THR A 7 10.86 25.96 -5.47
C THR A 7 10.09 24.74 -4.91
N VAL A 8 8.76 24.76 -4.82
CA VAL A 8 7.98 23.63 -4.25
C VAL A 8 7.25 22.80 -5.31
N ALA A 9 7.07 23.32 -6.54
CA ALA A 9 6.34 22.61 -7.59
C ALA A 9 7.19 21.65 -8.45
N LEU A 10 8.52 21.65 -8.33
CA LEU A 10 9.40 20.81 -9.18
C LEU A 10 9.73 19.43 -8.60
N SER A 11 9.45 19.18 -7.32
CA SER A 11 9.78 17.90 -6.66
C SER A 11 8.86 16.74 -7.09
N VAL A 12 7.73 17.05 -7.72
CA VAL A 12 6.77 16.04 -8.21
C VAL A 12 7.13 15.54 -9.62
N LEU A 13 8.00 16.25 -10.34
CA LEU A 13 8.31 15.94 -11.74
C LEU A 13 9.38 14.85 -11.94
N LEU A 14 10.13 14.48 -10.89
CA LEU A 14 11.30 13.58 -11.00
C LEU A 14 11.10 12.16 -10.45
N VAL A 15 9.98 11.86 -9.79
CA VAL A 15 9.77 10.53 -9.17
C VAL A 15 9.06 9.53 -10.11
N SER A 16 8.51 9.97 -11.24
CA SER A 16 7.81 9.10 -12.19
C SER A 16 8.63 8.70 -13.43
N LEU A 17 9.92 9.04 -13.50
CA LEU A 17 10.79 8.67 -14.62
C LEU A 17 12.16 8.21 -14.10
N GLY A 18 12.38 6.89 -14.09
CA GLY A 18 13.71 6.29 -14.02
C GLY A 18 14.09 5.73 -12.66
N ALA A 19 13.78 4.45 -12.43
CA ALA A 19 14.57 3.60 -11.56
C ALA A 19 16.01 3.57 -12.09
N ASN A 20 16.98 3.91 -11.24
CA ASN A 20 18.38 3.62 -11.49
C ASN A 20 18.77 2.53 -10.49
N ALA A 21 18.83 1.29 -10.98
CA ALA A 21 19.39 0.15 -10.26
C ALA A 21 20.52 -0.44 -11.11
N ASP A 22 21.74 -0.10 -10.73
CA ASP A 22 22.95 -0.86 -10.99
C ASP A 22 23.31 -1.55 -9.65
N ASN A 23 23.69 -2.81 -9.53
CA ASN A 23 24.30 -3.69 -10.51
C ASN A 23 24.13 -5.18 -10.09
N ASN A 24 24.09 -6.02 -11.13
CA ASN A 24 24.45 -7.43 -11.18
C ASN A 24 23.50 -8.53 -10.66
N LYS A 25 23.14 -9.36 -11.65
CA LYS A 25 22.57 -10.72 -11.62
C LYS A 25 21.06 -10.82 -11.44
N LEU A 26 20.36 -10.94 -12.58
CA LEU A 26 19.42 -12.03 -12.88
C LEU A 26 19.12 -12.00 -14.39
N ALA A 27 20.10 -12.47 -15.17
CA ALA A 27 19.91 -12.83 -16.57
C ALA A 27 18.99 -14.05 -16.62
N ASN A 28 17.76 -13.87 -17.11
CA ASN A 28 16.92 -14.85 -17.84
C ASN A 28 15.45 -14.37 -17.89
N PHE A 29 15.24 -13.14 -18.36
CA PHE A 29 13.93 -12.66 -18.85
C PHE A 29 14.11 -11.90 -20.17
N ASP A 30 14.97 -12.45 -21.03
CA ASP A 30 15.12 -12.01 -22.41
C ASP A 30 14.03 -12.68 -23.25
N GLN A 31 12.91 -11.98 -23.43
CA GLN A 31 12.14 -11.92 -24.70
C GLN A 31 10.87 -11.05 -24.66
N SER A 32 10.51 -10.41 -23.54
CA SER A 32 9.44 -9.39 -23.53
C SER A 32 9.92 -7.95 -23.38
N ALA A 33 11.22 -7.72 -23.16
CA ALA A 33 11.81 -6.39 -23.06
C ALA A 33 12.04 -5.69 -24.42
N ALA A 34 11.90 -6.40 -25.54
CA ALA A 34 12.12 -5.85 -26.88
C ALA A 34 10.97 -4.96 -27.40
N GLN A 35 9.84 -4.83 -26.69
CA GLN A 35 8.76 -3.91 -27.05
C GLN A 35 8.71 -2.61 -26.21
N VAL A 36 9.64 -2.38 -25.28
CA VAL A 36 9.62 -1.19 -24.39
C VAL A 36 10.67 -0.14 -24.79
N ASN A 37 11.50 -0.38 -25.81
CA ASN A 37 12.48 0.59 -26.32
C ASN A 37 11.96 1.47 -27.47
N ASN A 38 10.81 2.10 -27.26
CA ASN A 38 10.36 3.25 -28.06
C ASN A 38 10.05 4.45 -27.15
N ALA A 39 10.89 4.70 -26.16
CA ALA A 39 10.94 6.00 -25.50
C ALA A 39 11.49 7.04 -26.49
N LYS A 40 10.63 7.54 -27.38
CA LYS A 40 10.86 8.84 -28.02
C LYS A 40 11.06 9.84 -26.88
N LYS A 41 12.24 10.43 -26.80
CA LYS A 41 12.48 11.68 -26.08
C LYS A 41 11.43 12.69 -26.60
N TYR A 42 10.39 12.97 -25.83
CA TYR A 42 9.51 14.09 -26.12
C TYR A 42 10.18 15.34 -25.54
N GLU A 43 10.84 16.11 -26.39
CA GLU A 43 11.18 17.49 -26.04
C GLU A 43 9.87 18.28 -25.92
N LEU A 44 9.60 18.79 -24.73
CA LEU A 44 8.47 19.69 -24.45
C LEU A 44 8.79 21.07 -25.04
N ASN A 45 8.64 21.20 -26.36
CA ASN A 45 8.74 22.47 -27.09
C ASN A 45 7.36 23.14 -27.19
N GLY A 46 6.77 23.49 -26.05
CA GLY A 46 5.53 24.27 -26.00
C GLY A 46 5.81 25.73 -25.64
N GLU A 47 5.68 26.64 -26.60
CA GLU A 47 5.64 28.09 -26.31
C GLU A 47 4.28 28.44 -25.68
N ILE A 48 4.29 28.94 -24.44
CA ILE A 48 3.08 29.47 -23.79
C ILE A 48 2.82 30.86 -24.38
N LYS A 49 1.76 31.02 -25.16
CA LYS A 49 1.30 32.33 -25.62
C LYS A 49 0.41 32.97 -24.55
N ILE A 50 0.80 34.16 -24.14
CA ILE A 50 0.10 35.01 -23.19
C ILE A 50 -0.36 36.25 -23.95
N ASN A 51 -1.63 36.65 -23.80
CA ASN A 51 -2.13 37.88 -24.40
C ASN A 51 -1.60 39.13 -23.67
N ASP A 52 -1.88 40.29 -24.24
CA ASP A 52 -1.45 41.59 -23.71
C ASP A 52 -2.06 41.92 -22.32
N ALA A 53 -3.06 41.15 -21.88
CA ALA A 53 -3.67 41.23 -20.55
C ALA A 53 -3.06 40.25 -19.53
N GLY A 54 -2.10 39.40 -19.94
CA GLY A 54 -1.46 38.41 -19.06
C GLY A 54 -2.19 37.06 -18.99
N GLU A 55 -3.18 36.81 -19.84
CA GLU A 55 -3.96 35.58 -19.87
C GLU A 55 -3.40 34.59 -20.91
N ILE A 56 -3.40 33.30 -20.58
CA ILE A 56 -2.94 32.23 -21.48
C ILE A 56 -4.02 32.00 -22.54
N THR A 57 -3.67 32.15 -23.83
CA THR A 57 -4.66 32.12 -24.92
C THR A 57 -4.61 30.88 -25.83
N GLU A 58 -3.65 29.97 -25.66
CA GLU A 58 -3.64 28.66 -26.36
C GLU A 58 -3.19 27.52 -25.42
N HIS A 59 -4.08 26.55 -25.17
CA HIS A 59 -3.80 25.27 -24.47
C HIS A 59 -3.06 24.24 -25.35
N SER A 60 -2.13 24.70 -26.18
CA SER A 60 -1.44 23.88 -27.17
C SER A 60 -0.10 23.37 -26.65
N SER A 61 -0.07 22.15 -26.10
CA SER A 61 1.06 21.19 -26.22
C SER A 61 0.95 19.96 -25.31
N LEU A 62 -0.01 19.88 -24.38
CA LEU A 62 -0.20 18.65 -23.61
C LEU A 62 -0.84 17.56 -24.51
N PRO A 63 -0.26 16.34 -24.57
CA PRO A 63 -0.88 15.21 -25.24
C PRO A 63 -2.31 14.99 -24.75
N GLU A 64 -3.19 14.46 -25.61
CA GLU A 64 -4.62 14.28 -25.32
C GLU A 64 -4.88 13.53 -23.99
N TYR A 65 -4.04 12.53 -23.66
CA TYR A 65 -4.11 11.79 -22.39
C TYR A 65 -3.71 12.60 -21.14
N MET A 66 -3.14 13.80 -21.30
CA MET A 66 -2.80 14.72 -20.22
C MET A 66 -3.85 15.83 -20.03
N ARG A 67 -4.77 16.01 -20.99
CA ARG A 67 -5.80 17.07 -20.93
C ARG A 67 -6.88 16.80 -19.88
N GLY A 68 -7.11 15.53 -19.52
CA GLY A 68 -8.16 15.17 -18.56
C GLY A 68 -9.57 15.19 -19.18
N LEU A 69 -10.58 14.86 -18.37
CA LEU A 69 -11.98 15.13 -18.72
C LEU A 69 -12.23 16.64 -18.76
N ASP A 70 -13.26 17.05 -19.50
CA ASP A 70 -13.76 18.43 -19.45
C ASP A 70 -14.14 18.82 -18.02
N THR A 71 -13.94 20.09 -17.66
CA THR A 71 -14.13 20.56 -16.28
C THR A 71 -15.58 20.40 -15.83
N ALA A 72 -16.55 20.72 -16.69
CA ALA A 72 -17.96 20.61 -16.33
C ALA A 72 -18.40 19.14 -16.18
N GLU A 73 -17.92 18.26 -17.06
CA GLU A 73 -18.15 16.81 -16.94
C GLU A 73 -17.56 16.26 -15.63
N PHE A 74 -16.32 16.65 -15.31
CA PHE A 74 -15.64 16.22 -14.09
C PHE A 74 -16.36 16.69 -12.81
N GLU A 75 -16.76 17.95 -12.77
CA GLU A 75 -17.50 18.52 -11.63
C GLU A 75 -18.85 17.84 -11.42
N GLN A 76 -19.59 17.53 -12.49
CA GLN A 76 -20.84 16.78 -12.41
C GLN A 76 -20.64 15.39 -11.80
N ILE A 77 -19.57 14.69 -12.19
CA ILE A 77 -19.23 13.38 -11.64
C ILE A 77 -18.92 13.45 -10.13
N MET A 78 -18.13 14.45 -9.72
CA MET A 78 -17.80 14.65 -8.31
C MET A 78 -19.04 15.03 -7.49
N ALA A 79 -19.89 15.93 -8.02
CA ALA A 79 -21.14 16.34 -7.39
C ALA A 79 -22.11 15.16 -7.23
N LYS A 80 -22.19 14.28 -8.23
CA LYS A 80 -23.02 13.08 -8.18
C LYS A 80 -22.61 12.14 -7.05
N ALA A 81 -21.30 11.93 -6.84
CA ALA A 81 -20.81 11.11 -5.73
C ALA A 81 -21.18 11.68 -4.35
N LEU A 82 -21.17 13.01 -4.22
CA LEU A 82 -21.60 13.68 -3.00
C LEU A 82 -23.12 13.57 -2.80
N GLU A 83 -23.91 13.73 -3.85
CA GLU A 83 -25.36 13.50 -3.83
C GLU A 83 -25.69 12.05 -3.41
N ASP A 84 -25.01 11.06 -4.00
CA ASP A 84 -25.20 9.64 -3.64
C ASP A 84 -24.91 9.39 -2.16
N TYR A 85 -23.88 10.05 -1.60
CA TYR A 85 -23.60 9.99 -0.18
C TYR A 85 -24.75 10.56 0.65
N TYR A 86 -25.28 11.73 0.31
CA TYR A 86 -26.41 12.31 1.07
C TYR A 86 -27.70 11.49 0.96
N LEU A 87 -27.87 10.72 -0.11
CA LEU A 87 -29.03 9.83 -0.29
C LEU A 87 -28.89 8.50 0.45
N THR A 88 -27.68 7.93 0.51
CA THR A 88 -27.46 6.55 0.96
C THR A 88 -26.73 6.45 2.29
N GLY A 89 -26.00 7.50 2.69
CA GLY A 89 -25.06 7.49 3.80
C GLY A 89 -23.72 6.83 3.49
N GLU A 90 -23.49 6.33 2.28
CA GLU A 90 -22.27 5.62 1.87
C GLU A 90 -21.55 6.36 0.75
N TYR A 91 -20.32 6.80 1.01
CA TYR A 91 -19.48 7.44 -0.01
C TYR A 91 -18.74 6.39 -0.83
N ASN A 92 -18.77 6.54 -2.15
CA ASN A 92 -18.01 5.71 -3.09
C ASN A 92 -17.16 6.62 -3.98
N PHE A 93 -15.92 6.20 -4.25
CA PHE A 93 -15.07 6.94 -5.19
C PHE A 93 -15.71 6.94 -6.59
N PRO A 94 -15.87 8.12 -7.22
CA PRO A 94 -16.65 8.25 -8.45
C PRO A 94 -16.03 7.55 -9.66
N ILE A 95 -14.69 7.48 -9.70
CA ILE A 95 -13.94 6.84 -10.78
C ILE A 95 -12.72 6.14 -10.19
N ALA A 96 -12.48 4.89 -10.58
CA ALA A 96 -11.36 4.09 -10.11
C ALA A 96 -10.70 3.25 -11.22
N PRO A 97 -9.49 2.69 -10.98
CA PRO A 97 -8.82 1.86 -11.96
C PRO A 97 -9.69 0.73 -12.50
N GLY A 98 -9.78 0.68 -13.83
CA GLY A 98 -10.57 -0.32 -14.54
C GLY A 98 -11.96 0.14 -14.96
N ASP A 99 -12.38 1.33 -14.56
CA ASP A 99 -13.54 2.05 -15.12
C ASP A 99 -13.14 2.73 -16.44
N GLU A 100 -14.09 2.92 -17.36
CA GLU A 100 -13.81 3.46 -18.71
C GLU A 100 -13.19 4.86 -18.65
N LEU A 101 -13.69 5.71 -17.74
CA LEU A 101 -13.22 7.09 -17.61
C LEU A 101 -11.85 7.22 -16.95
N TRP A 102 -11.36 6.21 -16.23
CA TRP A 102 -10.08 6.28 -15.49
C TRP A 102 -8.88 6.61 -16.39
N GLY A 103 -8.87 6.04 -17.60
CA GLY A 103 -7.82 6.28 -18.59
C GLY A 103 -7.82 7.71 -19.15
N LYS A 104 -8.95 8.42 -19.07
CA LYS A 104 -9.14 9.79 -19.58
C LYS A 104 -8.77 10.85 -18.55
N LEU A 105 -8.69 10.50 -17.26
CA LEU A 105 -8.37 11.44 -16.19
C LEU A 105 -6.93 11.93 -16.28
N SER A 106 -6.75 13.25 -16.10
CA SER A 106 -5.44 13.85 -15.85
C SER A 106 -4.91 13.41 -14.49
N LEU A 107 -3.61 13.63 -14.23
CA LEU A 107 -3.02 13.31 -12.93
C LEU A 107 -3.72 14.05 -11.78
N SER A 108 -4.05 15.33 -11.97
CA SER A 108 -4.77 16.13 -10.98
C SER A 108 -6.17 15.56 -10.71
N GLN A 109 -6.91 15.20 -11.77
CA GLN A 109 -8.22 14.58 -11.64
C GLN A 109 -8.14 13.22 -10.93
N ARG A 110 -7.13 12.39 -11.19
CA ARG A 110 -6.92 11.12 -10.46
C ARG A 110 -6.68 11.33 -8.96
N VAL A 111 -5.99 12.40 -8.59
CA VAL A 111 -5.84 12.76 -7.16
C VAL A 111 -7.19 13.18 -6.58
N GLN A 112 -7.95 14.01 -7.29
CA GLN A 112 -9.24 14.51 -6.83
C GLN A 112 -10.28 13.39 -6.67
N VAL A 113 -10.44 12.48 -7.64
CA VAL A 113 -11.38 11.34 -7.51
C VAL A 113 -10.95 10.33 -6.45
N SER A 114 -9.72 10.40 -5.96
CA SER A 114 -9.20 9.55 -4.88
C SER A 114 -9.20 10.26 -3.52
N THR A 115 -9.71 11.49 -3.48
CA THR A 115 -9.80 12.33 -2.29
C THR A 115 -11.26 12.40 -1.87
N VAL A 116 -11.55 12.05 -0.62
CA VAL A 116 -12.90 12.16 -0.06
C VAL A 116 -13.19 13.63 0.27
N PRO A 117 -14.36 14.20 -0.06
CA PRO A 117 -14.71 15.56 0.33
C PRO A 117 -14.66 15.75 1.86
N GLU A 118 -14.22 16.92 2.32
CA GLU A 118 -14.02 17.20 3.75
C GLU A 118 -15.33 17.12 4.54
N GLU A 119 -16.44 17.57 3.96
CA GLU A 119 -17.76 17.48 4.57
C GLU A 119 -18.24 16.03 4.78
N VAL A 120 -17.70 15.07 4.03
CA VAL A 120 -17.96 13.64 4.20
C VAL A 120 -16.96 13.03 5.18
N LEU A 121 -15.67 13.32 4.99
CA LEU A 121 -14.56 12.74 5.74
C LEU A 121 -14.68 12.96 7.26
N SER A 122 -15.18 14.13 7.65
CA SER A 122 -15.33 14.54 9.06
C SER A 122 -16.50 13.88 9.79
N VAL A 123 -17.46 13.28 9.07
CA VAL A 123 -18.71 12.76 9.67
C VAL A 123 -18.90 11.26 9.49
N ILE A 124 -18.26 10.63 8.50
CA ILE A 124 -18.36 9.18 8.29
C ILE A 124 -17.77 8.40 9.47
N SER A 125 -18.26 7.19 9.70
CA SER A 125 -17.74 6.29 10.75
C SER A 125 -16.31 5.81 10.47
N THR A 126 -15.63 5.30 11.50
CA THR A 126 -14.26 4.78 11.35
C THR A 126 -14.27 3.50 10.52
N GLU A 127 -15.34 2.72 10.60
CA GLU A 127 -15.61 1.57 9.74
C GLU A 127 -15.64 1.97 8.26
N GLN A 128 -16.38 3.04 7.93
CA GLN A 128 -16.45 3.55 6.56
C GLN A 128 -15.09 4.08 6.08
N LEU A 129 -14.28 4.72 6.95
CA LEU A 129 -12.91 5.11 6.59
C LEU A 129 -12.04 3.90 6.24
N VAL A 130 -12.13 2.81 7.01
CA VAL A 130 -11.37 1.59 6.74
C VAL A 130 -11.80 0.96 5.41
N GLU A 131 -13.08 1.05 5.06
CA GLU A 131 -13.58 0.60 3.76
C GLU A 131 -13.06 1.48 2.62
N LEU A 132 -13.11 2.80 2.77
CA LEU A 132 -12.53 3.74 1.81
C LEU A 132 -11.02 3.56 1.64
N LEU A 133 -10.29 3.17 2.70
CA LEU A 133 -8.88 2.83 2.59
C LEU A 133 -8.67 1.62 1.67
N GLN A 134 -9.52 0.60 1.76
CA GLN A 134 -9.45 -0.61 0.93
C GLN A 134 -9.92 -0.38 -0.52
N GLU A 135 -10.83 0.57 -0.73
CA GLU A 135 -11.34 0.94 -2.07
C GLU A 135 -10.58 2.11 -2.73
N ASN A 136 -9.59 2.69 -2.06
CA ASN A 136 -8.90 3.89 -2.54
C ASN A 136 -8.34 3.66 -3.96
N PRO A 137 -8.74 4.47 -4.97
CA PRO A 137 -8.33 4.28 -6.36
C PRO A 137 -6.82 4.34 -6.57
N ASN A 138 -6.10 5.07 -5.71
CA ASN A 138 -4.66 5.23 -5.76
C ASN A 138 -3.88 4.20 -4.93
N ALA A 139 -4.57 3.27 -4.24
CA ALA A 139 -3.91 2.26 -3.40
C ALA A 139 -2.87 1.45 -4.18
N SER A 140 -3.12 1.15 -5.46
CA SER A 140 -2.18 0.39 -6.30
C SER A 140 -0.86 1.11 -6.56
N ASN A 141 -0.79 2.43 -6.41
CA ASN A 141 0.42 3.21 -6.68
C ASN A 141 1.58 2.83 -5.75
N MET A 142 1.30 2.21 -4.60
CA MET A 142 2.35 1.72 -3.70
C MET A 142 3.19 0.60 -4.33
N LEU A 143 2.64 -0.12 -5.31
CA LEU A 143 3.34 -1.21 -6.00
C LEU A 143 4.40 -0.72 -6.99
N ALA A 144 4.46 0.58 -7.28
CA ALA A 144 5.47 1.18 -8.16
C ALA A 144 6.80 1.50 -7.46
N TYR A 145 6.90 1.29 -6.15
CA TYR A 145 8.08 1.57 -5.34
C TYR A 145 8.93 0.30 -5.12
N ASN A 146 10.15 0.49 -4.63
CA ASN A 146 11.11 -0.59 -4.41
C ASN A 146 10.67 -1.59 -3.31
N SER A 147 9.85 -1.14 -2.37
CA SER A 147 9.25 -1.98 -1.33
C SER A 147 7.81 -1.59 -1.05
N ILE A 148 7.01 -2.55 -0.58
CA ILE A 148 5.61 -2.28 -0.22
C ILE A 148 5.52 -1.34 0.98
N GLU A 149 6.48 -1.39 1.90
CA GLU A 149 6.59 -0.49 3.04
C GLU A 149 6.81 0.97 2.61
N GLU A 150 7.79 1.19 1.72
CA GLU A 150 8.06 2.51 1.16
C GLU A 150 6.86 3.02 0.37
N GLY A 151 6.32 2.17 -0.51
CA GLY A 151 5.17 2.52 -1.32
C GLY A 151 3.95 2.89 -0.48
N PHE A 152 3.65 2.09 0.54
CA PHE A 152 2.53 2.39 1.45
C PHE A 152 2.79 3.69 2.19
N SER A 153 3.98 3.91 2.76
CA SER A 153 4.31 5.16 3.47
C SER A 153 4.15 6.39 2.56
N LYS A 154 4.64 6.33 1.32
CA LYS A 154 4.57 7.46 0.36
C LYS A 154 3.15 7.73 -0.14
N THR A 155 2.33 6.69 -0.32
CA THR A 155 0.95 6.83 -0.82
C THR A 155 -0.03 7.18 0.29
N SER A 156 0.08 6.53 1.44
CA SER A 156 -0.75 6.81 2.62
C SER A 156 -0.52 8.24 3.15
N GLY A 157 0.72 8.75 3.11
CA GLY A 157 1.03 10.15 3.46
C GLY A 157 0.37 11.20 2.56
N LYS A 158 -0.21 10.81 1.42
CA LYS A 158 -0.99 11.67 0.52
C LYS A 158 -2.49 11.38 0.55
N SER A 159 -2.91 10.37 1.31
CA SER A 159 -4.31 9.95 1.40
C SER A 159 -4.99 10.69 2.55
N ASN A 160 -6.03 11.49 2.24
CA ASN A 160 -6.81 12.14 3.29
C ASN A 160 -7.60 11.13 4.14
N VAL A 161 -7.97 9.98 3.57
CA VAL A 161 -8.57 8.84 4.31
C VAL A 161 -7.61 8.32 5.39
N MET A 162 -6.34 8.07 5.04
CA MET A 162 -5.37 7.61 6.04
C MET A 162 -5.08 8.71 7.06
N ALA A 163 -4.91 9.95 6.60
CA ALA A 163 -4.64 11.10 7.46
C ALA A 163 -5.77 11.31 8.49
N GLU A 164 -7.02 11.05 8.12
CA GLU A 164 -8.13 11.10 9.07
C GLU A 164 -8.18 9.87 9.97
N LEU A 165 -8.00 8.67 9.42
CA LEU A 165 -8.02 7.42 10.17
C LEU A 165 -7.04 7.43 11.35
N VAL A 166 -5.81 7.92 11.15
CA VAL A 166 -4.79 7.95 12.22
C VAL A 166 -5.13 8.92 13.36
N LYS A 167 -6.02 9.90 13.14
CA LYS A 167 -6.45 10.84 14.19
C LYS A 167 -7.54 10.27 15.09
N ARG A 168 -8.28 9.25 14.63
CA ARG A 168 -9.44 8.72 15.35
C ARG A 168 -9.03 7.84 16.51
N GLN A 169 -9.66 8.03 17.67
CA GLN A 169 -9.32 7.31 18.90
C GLN A 169 -9.62 5.81 18.81
N ASP A 170 -10.64 5.42 18.05
CA ASP A 170 -11.11 4.04 17.87
C ASP A 170 -10.44 3.33 16.67
N ASN A 171 -9.50 3.98 15.98
CA ASN A 171 -8.91 3.49 14.73
C ASN A 171 -8.33 2.07 14.83
N THR A 172 -7.65 1.78 15.93
CA THR A 172 -6.93 0.53 16.13
C THR A 172 -7.93 -0.60 16.34
N ASP A 173 -8.94 -0.38 17.18
CA ASP A 173 -9.98 -1.38 17.45
C ASP A 173 -10.76 -1.74 16.19
N VAL A 174 -11.13 -0.73 15.40
CA VAL A 174 -11.85 -0.94 14.13
C VAL A 174 -10.99 -1.68 13.11
N LEU A 175 -9.71 -1.31 12.94
CA LEU A 175 -8.78 -2.01 12.05
C LEU A 175 -8.53 -3.45 12.51
N VAL A 176 -8.31 -3.67 13.80
CA VAL A 176 -8.12 -5.00 14.41
C VAL A 176 -9.35 -5.87 14.15
N LYS A 177 -10.55 -5.32 14.34
CA LYS A 177 -11.82 -6.01 14.09
C LYS A 177 -11.98 -6.35 12.61
N LYS A 178 -11.87 -5.38 11.71
CA LYS A 178 -11.99 -5.60 10.25
C LYS A 178 -10.98 -6.62 9.75
N TYR A 179 -9.72 -6.50 10.17
CA TYR A 179 -8.70 -7.49 9.84
C TYR A 179 -9.08 -8.86 10.41
N SER A 180 -9.49 -8.92 11.66
CA SER A 180 -9.87 -10.16 12.34
C SER A 180 -10.98 -10.94 11.64
N GLU A 181 -11.95 -10.23 11.04
CA GLU A 181 -13.11 -10.79 10.33
C GLU A 181 -12.79 -11.12 8.86
N THR A 182 -11.72 -10.55 8.30
CA THR A 182 -11.31 -10.83 6.92
C THR A 182 -10.74 -12.24 6.78
N ASN A 183 -11.32 -13.05 5.88
CA ASN A 183 -10.84 -14.39 5.57
C ASN A 183 -9.65 -14.37 4.60
N VAL A 184 -8.78 -15.38 4.75
CA VAL A 184 -7.68 -15.64 3.81
C VAL A 184 -8.23 -16.54 2.71
N ASP A 185 -8.78 -15.90 1.68
CA ASP A 185 -9.35 -16.58 0.52
C ASP A 185 -8.25 -16.94 -0.49
N LYS A 186 -8.45 -17.97 -1.31
CA LYS A 186 -7.56 -18.24 -2.43
C LYS A 186 -7.62 -17.05 -3.41
N PRO A 187 -6.49 -16.40 -3.74
CA PRO A 187 -6.50 -15.36 -4.76
C PRO A 187 -6.99 -15.92 -6.10
N VAL A 188 -7.66 -15.07 -6.86
CA VAL A 188 -8.12 -15.43 -8.21
C VAL A 188 -7.08 -14.92 -9.21
N PRO A 189 -6.38 -15.80 -9.94
CA PRO A 189 -5.39 -15.37 -10.94
C PRO A 189 -6.00 -14.43 -11.99
N GLY A 190 -5.27 -13.37 -12.35
CA GLY A 190 -5.73 -12.38 -13.34
C GLY A 190 -6.84 -11.45 -12.88
N GLN A 191 -7.30 -11.56 -11.62
CA GLN A 191 -8.29 -10.63 -11.08
C GLN A 191 -7.72 -9.21 -11.00
N LYS A 192 -8.51 -8.23 -11.43
CA LYS A 192 -8.17 -6.80 -11.26
C LYS A 192 -7.87 -6.52 -9.78
N LEU A 193 -6.80 -5.78 -9.50
CA LEU A 193 -6.30 -5.53 -8.15
C LEU A 193 -7.37 -4.93 -7.22
N ARG A 194 -8.20 -4.01 -7.72
CA ARG A 194 -9.35 -3.42 -6.99
C ARG A 194 -10.35 -4.47 -6.49
N LYS A 195 -10.49 -5.60 -7.19
CA LYS A 195 -11.37 -6.72 -6.76
C LYS A 195 -10.62 -7.76 -5.92
N SER A 196 -9.30 -7.65 -5.80
CA SER A 196 -8.47 -8.60 -5.06
C SER A 196 -8.68 -8.45 -3.56
N LYS A 197 -9.32 -9.46 -2.96
CA LYS A 197 -9.45 -9.58 -1.50
C LYS A 197 -8.09 -9.69 -0.81
N ALA A 198 -7.13 -10.35 -1.46
CA ALA A 198 -5.76 -10.47 -0.94
C ALA A 198 -5.09 -9.09 -0.85
N PHE A 199 -5.23 -8.26 -1.89
CA PHE A 199 -4.69 -6.91 -1.89
C PHE A 199 -5.37 -6.01 -0.85
N LYS A 200 -6.70 -6.09 -0.73
CA LYS A 200 -7.46 -5.37 0.31
C LYS A 200 -7.06 -5.80 1.72
N GLN A 201 -6.75 -7.07 1.93
CA GLN A 201 -6.19 -7.54 3.19
C GLN A 201 -4.78 -6.97 3.41
N SER A 202 -3.94 -6.94 2.40
CA SER A 202 -2.59 -6.35 2.46
C SER A 202 -2.63 -4.87 2.87
N LEU A 203 -3.62 -4.11 2.40
CA LEU A 203 -3.86 -2.73 2.86
C LEU A 203 -4.15 -2.64 4.36
N LEU A 204 -4.99 -3.52 4.92
CA LEU A 204 -5.23 -3.57 6.37
C LEU A 204 -3.97 -3.92 7.15
N GLU A 205 -3.18 -4.87 6.64
CA GLU A 205 -1.92 -5.29 7.28
C GLU A 205 -0.88 -4.16 7.32
N LEU A 206 -0.81 -3.36 6.25
CA LEU A 206 0.06 -2.19 6.17
C LEU A 206 -0.44 -1.04 7.04
N ALA A 207 -1.77 -0.81 7.11
CA ALA A 207 -2.37 0.18 7.99
C ALA A 207 -2.12 -0.13 9.47
N LEU A 208 -2.29 -1.40 9.87
CA LEU A 208 -1.94 -1.88 11.22
C LEU A 208 -0.44 -1.78 11.51
N SER A 209 0.40 -1.67 10.48
CA SER A 209 1.85 -1.48 10.58
C SER A 209 2.30 -0.02 10.55
N HIS A 210 1.35 0.92 10.42
CA HIS A 210 1.60 2.37 10.43
C HIS A 210 1.97 2.82 11.86
N PRO A 211 2.99 3.68 12.07
CA PRO A 211 3.54 3.95 13.41
C PRO A 211 2.50 4.33 14.49
N GLU A 212 1.55 5.18 14.13
CA GLU A 212 0.50 5.74 14.99
C GLU A 212 -0.52 4.68 15.46
N ILE A 213 -0.72 3.62 14.67
CA ILE A 213 -1.63 2.51 14.99
C ILE A 213 -0.86 1.35 15.61
N PHE A 214 0.34 1.10 15.11
CA PHE A 214 1.14 -0.07 15.40
C PHE A 214 1.52 -0.18 16.89
N GLU A 215 1.78 0.95 17.57
CA GLU A 215 2.13 0.96 18.99
C GLU A 215 1.02 0.36 19.89
N VAL A 216 -0.24 0.53 19.50
CA VAL A 216 -1.38 -0.06 20.20
C VAL A 216 -1.64 -1.47 19.66
N ALA A 217 -1.70 -1.63 18.35
CA ALA A 217 -2.02 -2.92 17.70
C ALA A 217 -1.03 -4.04 18.06
N SER A 218 0.26 -3.73 18.19
CA SER A 218 1.33 -4.70 18.47
C SER A 218 1.25 -5.32 19.88
N LYS A 219 0.45 -4.73 20.77
CA LYS A 219 0.20 -5.23 22.13
C LYS A 219 -0.93 -6.27 22.18
N ASP A 220 -1.78 -6.35 21.14
CA ASP A 220 -2.81 -7.40 21.08
C ASP A 220 -2.20 -8.73 20.60
N HIS A 221 -1.89 -9.61 21.54
CA HIS A 221 -1.37 -10.95 21.26
C HIS A 221 -2.32 -11.82 20.40
N ARG A 222 -3.63 -11.60 20.48
CA ARG A 222 -4.60 -12.31 19.63
C ARG A 222 -4.46 -11.83 18.19
N LEU A 223 -4.17 -10.54 17.97
CA LEU A 223 -3.86 -10.01 16.64
C LEU A 223 -2.58 -10.66 16.07
N LEU A 224 -1.49 -10.72 16.85
CA LEU A 224 -0.26 -11.43 16.48
C LEU A 224 -0.54 -12.88 16.05
N THR A 225 -1.37 -13.60 16.82
CA THR A 225 -1.79 -14.98 16.51
C THR A 225 -2.51 -15.06 15.17
N LYS A 226 -3.43 -14.12 14.92
CA LYS A 226 -4.20 -14.06 13.68
C LYS A 226 -3.30 -13.77 12.48
N PHE A 227 -2.38 -12.81 12.57
CA PHE A 227 -1.39 -12.56 11.52
C PHE A 227 -0.57 -13.80 11.21
N ALA A 228 -0.06 -14.48 12.23
CA ALA A 228 0.72 -15.69 12.06
C ALA A 228 -0.09 -16.83 11.41
N ALA A 229 -1.32 -17.07 11.86
CA ALA A 229 -2.21 -18.06 11.28
C ALA A 229 -2.58 -17.75 9.83
N LYS A 230 -2.81 -16.47 9.51
CA LYS A 230 -3.14 -16.04 8.16
C LYS A 230 -1.93 -16.13 7.23
N LEU A 231 -0.73 -15.75 7.67
CA LEU A 231 0.49 -15.92 6.89
C LEU A 231 0.74 -17.40 6.56
N GLU A 232 0.53 -18.33 7.51
CA GLU A 232 0.64 -19.76 7.19
C GLU A 232 -0.37 -20.22 6.13
N LYS A 233 -1.63 -19.75 6.22
CA LYS A 233 -2.65 -20.04 5.20
C LYS A 233 -2.23 -19.49 3.82
N LYS A 234 -1.69 -18.26 3.75
CA LYS A 234 -1.14 -17.69 2.51
C LYS A 234 0.00 -18.55 1.95
N LEU A 235 0.93 -19.00 2.80
CA LEU A 235 2.08 -19.83 2.43
C LEU A 235 1.72 -21.27 2.04
N ALA A 236 0.55 -21.76 2.43
CA ALA A 236 0.01 -23.05 1.99
C ALA A 236 -0.53 -22.96 0.54
N ASN A 237 -1.12 -21.82 0.17
CA ASN A 237 -1.69 -21.54 -1.16
C ASN A 237 -0.70 -20.76 -2.06
N ASN A 238 0.60 -21.01 -1.89
CA ASN A 238 1.68 -20.08 -2.23
C ASN A 238 1.75 -19.64 -3.69
N ASP A 239 1.31 -20.45 -4.65
CA ASP A 239 1.45 -20.13 -6.07
C ASP A 239 0.40 -19.10 -6.54
N ASP A 240 -0.61 -18.82 -5.71
CA ASP A 240 -1.68 -17.90 -6.02
C ASP A 240 -1.47 -16.51 -5.38
N TYR A 241 -0.62 -16.39 -4.35
CA TYR A 241 -0.38 -15.14 -3.64
C TYR A 241 0.78 -14.34 -4.24
N MET A 242 0.60 -13.04 -4.39
CA MET A 242 1.65 -12.17 -4.91
C MET A 242 2.71 -11.90 -3.84
N PRO A 243 3.98 -11.62 -4.21
CA PRO A 243 5.03 -11.33 -3.24
C PRO A 243 4.68 -10.19 -2.27
N HIS A 244 3.96 -9.16 -2.74
CA HIS A 244 3.52 -8.05 -1.90
C HIS A 244 2.49 -8.46 -0.83
N ASP A 245 1.66 -9.49 -1.09
CA ASP A 245 0.68 -9.98 -0.13
C ASP A 245 1.31 -10.72 1.06
N LEU A 246 2.41 -11.43 0.77
CA LEU A 246 3.22 -12.07 1.80
C LEU A 246 4.05 -11.03 2.56
N LYS A 247 4.57 -10.03 1.84
CA LYS A 247 5.39 -8.98 2.43
C LYS A 247 4.60 -8.11 3.41
N ALA A 248 3.35 -7.76 3.10
CA ALA A 248 2.49 -7.02 4.03
C ALA A 248 2.32 -7.74 5.39
N SER A 249 2.16 -9.07 5.38
CA SER A 249 2.09 -9.87 6.61
C SER A 249 3.42 -9.94 7.36
N GLU A 250 4.53 -10.04 6.61
CA GLU A 250 5.89 -10.01 7.18
C GLU A 250 6.13 -8.71 7.95
N VAL A 251 5.75 -7.57 7.37
CA VAL A 251 6.01 -6.24 7.94
C VAL A 251 5.46 -6.13 9.36
N PHE A 252 4.18 -6.43 9.56
CA PHE A 252 3.56 -6.39 10.87
C PHE A 252 4.22 -7.39 11.82
N LEU A 253 4.32 -8.67 11.42
CA LEU A 253 4.84 -9.73 12.28
C LEU A 253 6.28 -9.47 12.71
N LYS A 254 7.15 -9.09 11.77
CA LYS A 254 8.55 -8.79 12.05
C LYS A 254 8.67 -7.64 13.04
N LYS A 255 7.96 -6.53 12.81
CA LYS A 255 7.97 -5.39 13.75
C LYS A 255 7.43 -5.80 15.12
N ALA A 256 6.27 -6.45 15.18
CA ALA A 256 5.61 -6.80 16.44
C ALA A 256 6.44 -7.80 17.24
N LEU A 257 7.00 -8.82 16.58
CA LEU A 257 7.87 -9.79 17.24
C LEU A 257 9.18 -9.17 17.73
N THR A 258 9.70 -8.17 17.03
CA THR A 258 10.91 -7.44 17.47
C THR A 258 10.59 -6.56 18.68
N GLN A 259 9.51 -5.77 18.63
CA GLN A 259 9.08 -4.91 19.74
C GLN A 259 8.77 -5.70 21.02
N ASN A 260 8.20 -6.89 20.88
CA ASN A 260 7.91 -7.79 22.00
C ASN A 260 9.10 -8.68 22.40
N GLY A 261 10.30 -8.46 21.85
CA GLY A 261 11.52 -9.16 22.26
C GLY A 261 11.66 -10.61 21.79
N TYR A 262 10.80 -11.07 20.88
CA TYR A 262 10.83 -12.42 20.31
C TYR A 262 11.84 -12.58 19.16
N LEU A 263 12.31 -11.46 18.59
CA LEU A 263 13.41 -11.41 17.61
C LEU A 263 14.54 -10.55 18.22
N GLY A 264 15.75 -11.12 18.32
CA GLY A 264 16.89 -10.52 19.05
C GLY A 264 17.39 -9.17 18.51
N ALA A 265 18.10 -8.38 19.32
CA ALA A 265 19.56 -8.52 19.45
C ALA A 265 20.12 -8.94 20.83
N LYS A 266 19.28 -8.97 21.88
CA LYS A 266 19.56 -9.59 23.19
C LYS A 266 18.25 -10.14 23.75
N ALA A 267 17.60 -11.04 23.01
CA ALA A 267 16.43 -11.71 23.55
C ALA A 267 16.88 -12.50 24.80
N ASN A 268 16.14 -12.37 25.90
CA ASN A 268 16.31 -13.20 27.09
C ASN A 268 16.61 -14.64 26.65
N SER A 269 17.61 -15.28 27.29
CA SER A 269 18.20 -16.54 26.83
C SER A 269 17.16 -17.62 26.50
N GLU A 270 16.02 -17.61 27.18
CA GLU A 270 14.85 -18.46 26.92
C GLU A 270 14.18 -18.22 25.54
N TYR A 271 13.96 -16.98 25.12
CA TYR A 271 13.29 -16.67 23.84
C TYR A 271 14.22 -16.82 22.63
N ALA A 272 15.52 -16.53 22.80
CA ALA A 272 16.53 -16.82 21.78
C ALA A 272 16.58 -18.34 21.48
N GLN A 273 16.56 -19.17 22.53
CA GLN A 273 16.48 -20.62 22.38
C GLN A 273 15.19 -21.07 21.69
N ILE A 274 14.05 -20.45 21.99
CA ILE A 274 12.77 -20.76 21.33
C ILE A 274 12.84 -20.43 19.83
N ALA A 275 13.41 -19.28 19.46
CA ALA A 275 13.56 -18.88 18.06
C ALA A 275 14.46 -19.86 17.29
N ASP A 276 15.56 -20.31 17.90
CA ASP A 276 16.48 -21.30 17.32
C ASP A 276 15.82 -22.69 17.18
N GLN A 277 15.05 -23.14 18.17
CA GLN A 277 14.30 -24.41 18.11
C GLN A 277 13.25 -24.43 16.99
N LEU A 278 12.72 -23.27 16.61
CA LEU A 278 11.71 -23.15 15.57
C LEU A 278 12.28 -23.06 14.16
N LEU A 279 13.62 -22.98 14.03
CA LEU A 279 14.27 -22.98 12.72
C LEU A 279 13.82 -24.18 11.87
N PRO A 280 13.59 -23.98 10.57
CA PRO A 280 13.30 -25.09 9.66
C PRO A 280 14.40 -26.15 9.71
N LYS A 281 14.02 -27.43 9.77
CA LYS A 281 14.99 -28.56 9.83
C LYS A 281 15.89 -28.63 8.60
N ASP A 282 15.41 -28.09 7.48
CA ASP A 282 16.09 -27.97 6.19
C ASP A 282 16.86 -26.65 6.04
N ALA A 283 16.99 -25.86 7.10
CA ALA A 283 17.82 -24.66 7.12
C ALA A 283 19.29 -25.04 6.97
N LYS A 284 19.97 -24.42 5.99
CA LYS A 284 21.39 -24.67 5.75
C LYS A 284 22.22 -23.77 6.65
N LYS A 285 23.33 -24.26 7.18
CA LYS A 285 24.36 -23.38 7.75
C LYS A 285 25.32 -22.96 6.63
N GLY A 286 25.48 -21.66 6.45
CA GLY A 286 26.51 -21.09 5.58
C GLY A 286 27.91 -21.37 6.13
N ALA A 287 28.92 -21.12 5.30
CA ALA A 287 30.33 -21.31 5.66
C ALA A 287 30.78 -20.43 6.85
N ASP A 288 30.05 -19.35 7.14
CA ASP A 288 30.25 -18.45 8.29
C ASP A 288 29.50 -18.92 9.56
N GLY A 289 28.89 -20.11 9.53
CA GLY A 289 28.10 -20.67 10.63
C GLY A 289 26.70 -20.06 10.76
N LYS A 290 26.33 -19.06 9.94
CA LYS A 290 24.99 -18.45 9.98
C LYS A 290 23.97 -19.32 9.27
N VAL A 291 22.75 -19.30 9.79
CA VAL A 291 21.63 -20.03 9.18
C VAL A 291 21.14 -19.28 7.94
N GLN A 292 21.17 -19.95 6.79
CA GLN A 292 20.59 -19.47 5.54
C GLN A 292 19.20 -20.06 5.36
N LEU A 293 18.21 -19.17 5.29
CA LEU A 293 16.83 -19.50 4.99
C LEU A 293 16.46 -18.94 3.62
N THR A 294 15.74 -19.71 2.83
CA THR A 294 14.93 -19.15 1.74
C THR A 294 13.90 -18.19 2.33
N TYR A 295 13.41 -17.23 1.54
CA TYR A 295 12.39 -16.30 2.00
C TYR A 295 11.13 -17.02 2.54
N LYS A 296 10.71 -18.11 1.88
CA LYS A 296 9.57 -18.93 2.33
C LYS A 296 9.84 -19.62 3.68
N GLN A 297 11.04 -20.15 3.87
CA GLN A 297 11.45 -20.73 5.15
C GLN A 297 11.46 -19.67 6.26
N TYR A 298 11.93 -18.46 5.97
CA TYR A 298 11.90 -17.32 6.89
C TYR A 298 10.48 -16.92 7.28
N LEU A 299 9.56 -16.79 6.32
CA LEU A 299 8.16 -16.45 6.61
C LEU A 299 7.45 -17.53 7.43
N ARG A 300 7.70 -18.81 7.14
CA ARG A 300 7.19 -19.93 7.96
C ARG A 300 7.73 -19.88 9.38
N TRP A 301 9.01 -19.56 9.53
CA TRP A 301 9.65 -19.41 10.83
C TRP A 301 9.04 -18.25 11.64
N LEU A 302 8.88 -17.07 11.02
CA LEU A 302 8.18 -15.93 11.63
C LEU A 302 6.76 -16.30 12.10
N ALA A 303 6.00 -16.98 11.25
CA ALA A 303 4.64 -17.41 11.61
C ALA A 303 4.63 -18.39 12.78
N LYS A 304 5.57 -19.36 12.81
CA LYS A 304 5.73 -20.27 13.95
C LYS A 304 6.03 -19.54 15.26
N ILE A 305 6.93 -18.55 15.23
CA ILE A 305 7.25 -17.71 16.40
C ILE A 305 6.00 -16.97 16.86
N GLY A 306 5.27 -16.32 15.94
CA GLY A 306 4.03 -15.61 16.25
C GLY A 306 2.97 -16.50 16.91
N LYS A 307 2.81 -17.74 16.43
CA LYS A 307 1.88 -18.70 17.04
C LYS A 307 2.33 -19.22 18.41
N LYS A 308 3.61 -19.61 18.55
CA LYS A 308 4.11 -20.21 19.80
C LYS A 308 4.06 -19.20 20.95
N ASN A 309 4.44 -17.96 20.69
CA ASN A 309 4.46 -16.93 21.72
C ASN A 309 3.08 -16.39 22.09
N ALA A 310 2.06 -16.59 21.24
CA ALA A 310 0.67 -16.37 21.63
C ALA A 310 0.14 -17.43 22.62
N ASN A 311 0.65 -18.66 22.55
CA ASN A 311 0.20 -19.78 23.39
C ASN A 311 0.92 -19.83 24.75
N ASN A 312 2.20 -19.43 24.82
CA ASN A 312 2.97 -19.40 26.07
C ASN A 312 2.45 -18.40 27.12
N ILE A 313 1.52 -17.51 26.75
CA ILE A 313 0.87 -16.55 27.66
C ILE A 313 -0.44 -17.13 28.25
N LYS A 314 -1.01 -18.18 27.65
CA LYS A 314 -2.19 -18.86 28.24
C LYS A 314 -1.86 -19.72 29.45
N GLU A 315 -0.59 -20.11 29.63
CA GLU A 315 -0.14 -20.99 30.72
C GLU A 315 0.73 -20.27 31.77
N GLY A 316 0.94 -18.96 31.62
CA GLY A 316 1.73 -18.15 32.55
C GLY A 316 0.90 -17.07 33.23
N LYS A 317 0.39 -17.39 34.43
CA LYS A 317 0.02 -16.47 35.54
C LYS A 317 -0.82 -15.23 35.22
#